data_AF-A0A2N3E885-F1
#
_entry.id   AF-A0A2N3E885-F1
#
_cell.length_a   1.000
_cell.length_b   1.000
_cell.length_c   1.000
_cell.angle_alpha   90.00
_cell.angle_beta   90.00
_cell.angle_gamma   90.00
#
_symmetry.space_group_name_H-M   'P 1'
#
loop_
_entity.id
_entity.type
_entity.pdbx_description
1 polymer ?
#
loop_
_entity_poly.entity_id
_entity_poly.type
_entity_poly.pdbx_seq_one_letter_code
_entity_poly.pdbx_strand_id
1 'polypeptide(L)'
;ALSYDTPLADGLKLALISMDSTMRSNLSVGMPIDLMVYRRDALKVALQERIAEDDAYFLDLRRAWSDALTQAYRAIPGPGWEF
;
A
#
# COMPACT_ATOMS: atom_id res chain seq x y z
N ALA A 1 9.40 4.98 -6.12
CA ALA A 1 9.18 6.03 -5.11
C ALA A 1 8.12 7.01 -5.61
N LEU A 2 7.41 7.70 -4.71
CA LEU A 2 6.47 8.77 -5.07
C LEU A 2 7.22 10.01 -5.59
N SER A 3 6.60 10.71 -6.54
CA SER A 3 7.04 12.00 -7.10
C SER A 3 5.85 12.93 -7.32
N TYR A 4 6.10 14.23 -7.57
CA TYR A 4 5.05 15.24 -7.75
C TYR A 4 4.04 14.86 -8.85
N ASP A 5 4.53 14.29 -9.96
CA ASP A 5 3.71 13.92 -11.11
C ASP A 5 3.11 12.51 -11.02
N THR A 6 3.19 11.86 -9.84
CA THR A 6 2.61 10.52 -9.67
C THR A 6 1.09 10.58 -9.87
N PRO A 7 0.52 9.72 -10.73
CA PRO A 7 -0.93 9.64 -10.88
C PRO A 7 -1.61 9.31 -9.54
N LEU A 8 -2.75 9.95 -9.26
CA LEU A 8 -3.48 9.74 -8.00
C LEU A 8 -3.78 8.26 -7.71
N ALA A 9 -4.05 7.46 -8.75
CA ALA A 9 -4.31 6.03 -8.60
C ALA A 9 -3.09 5.26 -8.07
N ASP A 10 -1.89 5.59 -8.56
CA ASP A 10 -0.65 4.98 -8.07
C ASP A 10 -0.27 5.50 -6.69
N GLY A 11 -0.52 6.80 -6.43
CA GLY A 11 -0.37 7.39 -5.10
C GLY A 11 -1.24 6.70 -4.04
N LEU A 12 -2.51 6.46 -4.36
CA LEU A 12 -3.46 5.75 -3.50
C LEU A 12 -2.99 4.31 -3.25
N LYS A 13 -2.60 3.58 -4.29
CA LYS A 13 -2.08 2.20 -4.16
C LYS A 13 -0.86 2.15 -3.24
N LEU A 14 0.08 3.09 -3.40
CA LEU A 14 1.26 3.19 -2.54
C LEU A 14 0.92 3.55 -1.09
N ALA A 15 -0.06 4.43 -0.86
CA ALA A 15 -0.53 4.76 0.49
C ALA A 15 -1.12 3.52 1.20
N LEU A 16 -1.90 2.70 0.49
CA LEU A 16 -2.43 1.45 1.04
C LEU A 16 -1.34 0.42 1.35
N ILE A 17 -0.34 0.27 0.48
CA ILE A 17 0.83 -0.58 0.74
C ILE A 17 1.61 -0.08 1.98
N SER A 18 1.74 1.23 2.14
CA SER A 18 2.36 1.83 3.32
C SER A 18 1.58 1.45 4.59
N MET A 19 0.25 1.62 4.58
CA MET A 19 -0.60 1.25 5.72
C MET A 19 -0.51 -0.24 6.07
N ASP A 20 -0.53 -1.15 5.08
CA ASP A 20 -0.35 -2.58 5.34
C ASP A 20 0.99 -2.88 6.04
N SER A 21 2.08 -2.29 5.52
CA SER A 21 3.42 -2.47 6.09
C SER A 21 3.50 -1.97 7.53
N THR A 22 2.84 -0.83 7.82
CA THR A 22 2.77 -0.27 9.17
C THR A 22 1.96 -1.18 10.11
N MET A 23 0.77 -1.62 9.71
CA MET A 23 -0.09 -2.51 10.53
C MET A 23 0.60 -3.85 10.85
N ARG A 24 1.39 -4.40 9.91
CA ARG A 24 2.15 -5.64 10.15
C ARG A 24 3.28 -5.49 11.17
N SER A 25 3.80 -4.27 11.31
CA SER A 25 5.01 -4.01 12.12
C SER A 25 4.68 -3.33 13.45
N ASN A 26 3.48 -2.78 13.60
CA ASN A 26 3.05 -2.06 14.80
C ASN A 26 1.57 -2.28 15.09
N LEU A 27 1.28 -2.94 16.22
CA LEU A 27 -0.08 -3.25 16.69
C LEU A 27 -0.91 -2.03 17.08
N SER A 28 -0.30 -0.84 17.25
CA SER A 28 -1.06 0.39 17.51
C SER A 28 -1.72 0.96 16.25
N VAL A 29 -1.42 0.41 15.07
CA VAL A 29 -2.03 0.78 13.79
C VAL A 29 -2.89 -0.38 13.33
N GLY A 30 -4.14 -0.09 12.96
CA GLY A 30 -5.11 -1.12 12.63
C GLY A 30 -6.25 -0.62 11.76
N MET A 31 -7.13 -1.55 11.41
CA MET A 31 -8.33 -1.31 10.62
C MET A 31 -9.47 -0.76 11.50
N PRO A 32 -10.49 -0.11 10.91
CA PRO A 32 -10.60 0.25 9.49
C PRO A 32 -9.78 1.50 9.12
N ILE A 33 -9.57 1.71 7.82
CA ILE A 33 -8.87 2.89 7.28
C ILE A 33 -9.87 3.76 6.53
N ASP A 34 -9.93 5.05 6.86
CA ASP A 34 -10.70 6.03 6.09
C ASP A 34 -9.81 6.64 5.00
N LEU A 35 -10.26 6.55 3.74
CA LEU A 35 -9.59 7.02 2.54
C LEU A 35 -10.36 8.20 1.94
N MET A 36 -9.65 9.25 1.53
CA MET A 36 -10.21 10.35 0.77
C MET A 36 -9.30 10.72 -0.41
N VAL A 37 -9.88 10.95 -1.58
CA VAL A 37 -9.18 11.51 -2.74
C VAL A 37 -9.77 12.88 -3.06
N TYR A 38 -8.89 13.85 -3.20
CA TYR A 38 -9.22 15.20 -3.66
C TYR A 38 -8.54 15.46 -5.01
N ARG A 39 -9.27 16.04 -5.95
CA ARG A 39 -8.72 16.48 -7.24
C ARG A 39 -8.43 17.97 -7.18
N ARG A 40 -7.28 18.37 -7.72
CA ARG A 40 -6.86 19.77 -7.82
C ARG A 40 -8.00 20.63 -8.39
N ASP A 41 -8.24 21.76 -7.74
CA ASP A 41 -9.23 22.78 -8.10
C ASP A 41 -10.70 22.30 -8.16
N ALA A 42 -11.00 21.08 -7.70
CA ALA A 42 -12.36 20.54 -7.76
C ALA A 42 -13.30 21.12 -6.71
N LEU A 43 -12.75 21.63 -5.59
CA LEU A 43 -13.49 22.15 -4.42
C LEU A 43 -14.57 21.19 -3.90
N LYS A 44 -14.38 19.89 -4.13
CA LYS A 44 -15.25 18.82 -3.66
C LYS A 44 -14.44 17.53 -3.50
N VAL A 45 -14.93 16.66 -2.63
CA VAL A 45 -14.38 15.31 -2.45
C VAL A 45 -14.63 14.49 -3.71
N ALA A 46 -13.58 13.85 -4.23
CA ALA A 46 -13.68 13.02 -5.43
C ALA A 46 -13.96 11.54 -5.09
N LEU A 47 -13.44 11.08 -3.95
CA LEU A 47 -13.70 9.74 -3.40
C LEU A 47 -13.61 9.85 -1.87
N GLN A 48 -14.52 9.18 -1.18
CA GLN A 48 -14.43 8.94 0.26
C GLN A 48 -14.89 7.53 0.53
N GLU A 49 -14.02 6.70 1.11
CA GLU A 49 -14.29 5.29 1.35
C GLU A 49 -13.77 4.90 2.73
N ARG A 50 -14.49 3.99 3.40
CA ARG A 50 -14.01 3.34 4.62
C ARG A 50 -13.64 1.90 4.28
N ILE A 51 -12.35 1.63 4.27
CA ILE A 51 -11.80 0.30 3.97
C ILE A 51 -11.90 -0.54 5.24
N ALA A 52 -12.79 -1.52 5.22
CA ALA A 52 -12.96 -2.51 6.28
C ALA A 52 -11.94 -3.65 6.15
N GLU A 53 -11.87 -4.52 7.16
CA GLU A 53 -10.95 -5.66 7.17
C GLU A 53 -11.17 -6.65 6.01
N ASP A 54 -12.40 -6.75 5.53
CA ASP A 54 -12.86 -7.64 4.48
C ASP A 54 -12.93 -6.99 3.08
N ASP A 55 -12.40 -5.77 2.93
CA ASP A 55 -12.35 -5.09 1.63
C ASP A 55 -11.56 -5.91 0.60
N ALA A 56 -12.25 -6.34 -0.46
CA ALA A 56 -11.70 -7.27 -1.45
C ALA A 56 -10.46 -6.70 -2.15
N TYR A 57 -10.49 -5.42 -2.52
CA TYR A 57 -9.36 -4.79 -3.20
C TYR A 57 -8.14 -4.69 -2.28
N PHE A 58 -8.33 -4.29 -1.02
CA PHE A 58 -7.24 -4.18 -0.07
C PHE A 58 -6.65 -5.55 0.26
N LEU A 59 -7.47 -6.59 0.45
CA LEU A 59 -7.00 -7.96 0.66
C LEU A 59 -6.15 -8.47 -0.51
N ASP A 60 -6.62 -8.27 -1.74
CA ASP A 60 -5.89 -8.69 -2.94
C ASP A 60 -4.58 -7.91 -3.12
N LEU A 61 -4.59 -6.59 -2.87
CA LEU A 61 -3.39 -5.75 -2.91
C LEU A 61 -2.32 -6.25 -1.93
N ARG A 62 -2.72 -6.56 -0.68
CA ARG A 62 -1.82 -7.06 0.37
C ARG A 62 -1.18 -8.39 -0.01
N ARG A 63 -1.96 -9.31 -0.60
CA ARG A 63 -1.47 -10.60 -1.09
C ARG A 63 -0.48 -10.42 -2.24
N ALA A 64 -0.89 -9.68 -3.27
CA ALA A 64 -0.06 -9.45 -4.45
C ALA A 64 1.27 -8.75 -4.09
N TRP A 65 1.26 -7.80 -3.16
CA TRP A 65 2.46 -7.13 -2.69
C TRP A 65 3.39 -8.06 -1.91
N SER A 66 2.85 -8.88 -1.00
CA SER A 66 3.61 -9.89 -0.25
C SER A 66 4.28 -10.89 -1.18
N ASP A 67 3.56 -11.36 -2.20
CA ASP A 67 4.07 -12.31 -3.19
C ASP A 67 5.18 -11.69 -4.05
N ALA A 68 5.00 -10.43 -4.47
CA ALA A 68 6.01 -9.71 -5.24
C ALA A 68 7.30 -9.49 -4.44
N LEU A 69 7.20 -9.10 -3.16
CA LEU A 69 8.35 -8.96 -2.27
C LEU A 69 9.07 -10.30 -2.06
N THR A 70 8.32 -11.37 -1.86
CA THR A 70 8.87 -12.73 -1.69
C THR A 70 9.63 -13.18 -2.94
N GLN A 71 9.06 -12.93 -4.12
CA GLN A 71 9.70 -13.26 -5.40
C GLN A 71 10.97 -12.42 -5.61
N ALA A 72 10.90 -11.12 -5.37
CA ALA A 72 12.05 -10.22 -5.48
C ALA A 72 13.19 -10.64 -4.53
N TYR A 73 12.85 -10.95 -3.28
CA TYR A 73 13.81 -11.46 -2.30
C TYR A 73 14.51 -12.75 -2.77
N ARG A 74 13.75 -13.73 -3.26
CA ARG A 74 14.29 -15.00 -3.76
C ARG A 74 15.16 -14.85 -5.00
N ALA A 75 14.94 -13.80 -5.79
CA ALA A 75 15.72 -13.51 -6.99
C ALA A 75 17.06 -12.82 -6.68
N ILE A 76 17.24 -12.26 -5.48
CA ILE A 76 18.50 -11.63 -5.08
C ILE A 76 19.53 -12.72 -4.74
N PRO A 77 20.72 -12.72 -5.37
CA PRO A 77 21.77 -13.68 -5.04
C PRO A 77 22.15 -13.62 -3.56
N GLY A 78 22.45 -14.78 -2.99
CA GLY A 78 22.97 -14.86 -1.63
C GLY A 78 24.29 -14.12 -1.48
N PRO A 79 24.61 -13.64 -0.26
CA PRO A 79 25.92 -13.03 -0.01
C PRO A 79 27.01 -14.06 -0.25
N GLY A 80 28.07 -13.70 -0.97
CA GLY A 80 29.23 -14.55 -1.22
C GLY A 80 30.15 -14.73 0.00
N TRP A 81 29.60 -14.62 1.21
CA TRP A 81 30.33 -14.73 2.46
C TRP A 81 30.26 -16.17 2.95
N GLU A 82 31.38 -16.70 3.44
CA GLU A 82 31.40 -17.98 4.15
C GLU A 82 30.98 -17.76 5.60
N PHE A 83 29.97 -18.48 6.05
CA PHE A 83 29.48 -18.54 7.42
C PHE A 83 29.02 -19.95 7.76
#